data_AF-A0AAV7CC74-F1
#
_entry.id   AF-A0AAV7CC74-F1
#
_cell.length_a   1.000
_cell.length_b   1.000
_cell.length_c   1.000
_cell.angle_alpha   90.00
_cell.angle_beta   90.00
_cell.angle_gamma   90.00
#
_symmetry.space_group_name_H-M   'P 1'
#
loop_
_entity.id
_entity.type
_entity.pdbx_description
1 polymer ?
#
loop_
_entity_poly.entity_id
_entity_poly.type
_entity_poly.pdbx_seq_one_letter_code
_entity_poly.pdbx_strand_id
1 'polypeptide(L)'
;MKKPVGSAFVAPAVTPIKSASEKESNNPGFRLYQYDPNDYSLKDLWHYFLNLTDANLRKEALWKLEYIMTKEYNIKDLKPQSLQELAIRFQKPKSLEFQKYYNNYVVSFDAHEDCIGLCKEMQVCAIQHVDSSSYFHCVLPILKYKSLEDLAKFI
;
A
#
# COMPACT_ATOMS: atom_id res chain seq x y z
N MET A 1 2.76 -2.38 24.11
CA MET A 1 2.88 -2.51 22.63
C MET A 1 3.63 -3.79 22.30
N LYS A 2 3.14 -4.60 21.36
CA LYS A 2 3.84 -5.81 20.91
C LYS A 2 5.08 -5.39 20.10
N LYS A 3 6.20 -6.10 20.26
CA LYS A 3 7.45 -5.85 19.52
C LYS A 3 7.26 -6.31 18.06
N PRO A 4 7.48 -5.46 17.04
CA PRO A 4 7.44 -5.91 15.65
C PRO A 4 8.64 -6.83 15.38
N VAL A 5 8.39 -8.01 14.82
CA VAL A 5 9.40 -9.08 14.63
C VAL A 5 9.63 -9.46 13.17
N GLY A 6 8.73 -9.08 12.26
CA GLY A 6 8.81 -9.44 10.86
C GLY A 6 8.22 -8.35 9.96
N SER A 7 8.56 -8.43 8.68
CA SER A 7 8.12 -7.51 7.63
C SER A 7 7.65 -8.33 6.45
N ALA A 8 6.50 -7.97 5.88
CA ALA A 8 5.94 -8.61 4.70
C ALA A 8 5.75 -7.56 3.60
N PHE A 9 6.07 -7.95 2.36
CA PHE A 9 5.97 -7.08 1.20
C PHE A 9 5.15 -7.77 0.12
N VAL A 10 3.95 -7.24 -0.15
CA VAL A 10 3.09 -7.70 -1.23
C VAL A 10 3.42 -6.89 -2.48
N ALA A 11 3.94 -7.55 -3.52
CA ALA A 11 4.25 -6.92 -4.80
C ALA A 11 2.99 -6.85 -5.69
N PRO A 12 2.82 -5.80 -6.51
CA PRO A 12 1.71 -5.72 -7.44
C PRO A 12 1.90 -6.69 -8.60
N ALA A 13 0.85 -6.86 -9.40
CA ALA A 13 0.91 -7.64 -10.62
C ALA A 13 1.52 -6.85 -11.78
N VAL A 14 2.05 -7.58 -12.77
CA VAL A 14 2.32 -7.01 -14.10
C VAL A 14 1.01 -6.84 -14.89
N THR A 15 0.02 -7.70 -14.67
CA THR A 15 -1.28 -7.56 -15.34
C THR A 15 -2.10 -6.43 -14.72
N PRO A 16 -2.71 -5.54 -15.52
CA PRO A 16 -3.60 -4.46 -15.07
C PRO A 16 -5.08 -4.87 -15.15
N ILE A 17 -5.37 -6.17 -15.08
CA ILE A 17 -6.73 -6.67 -15.27
C ILE A 17 -7.62 -6.20 -14.12
N LYS A 18 -8.83 -5.76 -14.48
CA LYS A 18 -9.91 -5.47 -13.54
C LYS A 18 -11.24 -5.87 -14.15
N SER A 19 -12.18 -6.21 -13.29
CA SER A 19 -13.60 -6.38 -13.63
C SER A 19 -14.26 -5.04 -13.99
N ALA A 20 -15.46 -5.12 -14.57
CA ALA A 20 -16.23 -3.94 -14.93
C ALA A 20 -16.73 -3.15 -13.71
N SER A 21 -16.96 -3.83 -12.58
CA SER A 21 -17.44 -3.24 -11.32
C SER A 21 -16.33 -2.58 -10.49
N GLU A 22 -15.07 -2.97 -10.68
CA GLU A 22 -13.94 -2.38 -9.98
C GLU A 22 -13.63 -0.99 -10.53
N LYS A 23 -13.64 0.01 -9.65
CA LYS A 23 -13.26 1.38 -9.99
C LYS A 23 -11.75 1.51 -10.28
N GLU A 24 -10.94 0.76 -9.56
CA GLU A 24 -9.49 0.86 -9.59
C GLU A 24 -8.85 -0.43 -10.11
N SER A 25 -7.62 -0.31 -10.59
CA SER A 25 -6.71 -1.43 -10.86
C SER A 25 -5.30 -0.98 -10.49
N ASN A 26 -4.29 -1.63 -11.04
CA ASN A 26 -2.91 -1.23 -10.92
C ASN A 26 -2.31 -1.01 -12.32
N ASN A 27 -1.36 -0.08 -12.42
CA ASN A 27 -0.42 -0.16 -13.53
C ASN A 27 0.45 -1.43 -13.39
N PRO A 28 0.98 -1.97 -14.50
CA PRO A 28 2.00 -3.01 -14.45
C PRO A 28 3.19 -2.55 -13.60
N GLY A 29 3.59 -3.37 -12.62
CA GLY A 29 4.69 -3.05 -11.70
C GLY A 29 5.63 -4.23 -11.45
N PHE A 30 6.90 -3.93 -11.15
CA PHE A 30 7.87 -4.88 -10.59
C PHE A 30 8.74 -4.21 -9.55
N ARG A 31 9.40 -5.01 -8.70
CA ARG A 31 10.21 -4.49 -7.57
C ARG A 31 11.60 -5.11 -7.55
N LEU A 32 12.58 -4.29 -7.16
CA LEU A 32 13.95 -4.69 -6.87
C LEU A 32 14.20 -4.52 -5.38
N TYR A 33 14.71 -5.56 -4.74
CA TYR A 33 15.08 -5.54 -3.32
C TYR A 33 16.60 -5.42 -3.17
N GLN A 34 17.03 -4.52 -2.31
CA GLN A 34 18.41 -4.38 -1.89
C GLN A 34 18.55 -5.00 -0.50
N TYR A 35 19.56 -5.84 -0.31
CA TYR A 35 19.81 -6.52 0.97
C TYR A 35 21.30 -6.52 1.32
N ASP A 36 21.62 -6.69 2.61
CA ASP A 36 22.98 -6.94 3.04
C ASP A 36 23.39 -8.39 2.78
N PRO A 37 24.49 -8.67 2.06
CA PRO A 37 24.89 -10.05 1.79
C PRO A 37 25.37 -10.81 3.05
N ASN A 38 25.66 -10.14 4.16
CA ASN A 38 26.15 -10.80 5.37
C ASN A 38 25.01 -11.28 6.28
N ASP A 39 23.97 -10.47 6.46
CA ASP A 39 22.87 -10.76 7.39
C ASP A 39 21.49 -10.85 6.71
N TYR A 40 21.45 -10.67 5.39
CA TYR A 40 20.23 -10.68 4.56
C TYR A 40 19.18 -9.65 4.96
N SER A 41 19.55 -8.65 5.76
CA SER A 41 18.63 -7.57 6.11
C SER A 41 18.30 -6.74 4.88
N LEU A 42 17.01 -6.47 4.68
CA LEU A 42 16.53 -5.63 3.60
C LEU A 42 16.92 -4.17 3.86
N LYS A 43 17.69 -3.60 2.93
CA LYS A 43 18.14 -2.21 2.95
C LYS A 43 17.12 -1.30 2.28
N ASP A 44 16.61 -1.71 1.12
CA ASP A 44 15.66 -0.89 0.36
C ASP A 44 14.82 -1.71 -0.62
N LEU A 45 13.78 -1.07 -1.15
CA LEU A 45 12.85 -1.58 -2.14
C LEU A 45 12.62 -0.49 -3.18
N TRP A 46 12.98 -0.79 -4.42
CA TRP A 46 12.79 0.08 -5.57
C TRP A 46 11.63 -0.44 -6.39
N HIS A 47 10.61 0.38 -6.58
CA HIS A 47 9.42 0.02 -7.34
C HIS A 47 9.50 0.65 -8.72
N TYR A 48 9.33 -0.17 -9.75
CA TYR A 48 9.22 0.28 -11.13
C TYR A 48 7.82 -0.01 -11.65
N PHE A 49 7.31 0.89 -12.47
CA PHE A 49 6.00 0.75 -13.07
C PHE A 49 5.99 1.19 -14.52
N LEU A 50 4.98 0.75 -15.25
CA LEU A 50 4.66 1.21 -16.58
C LEU A 50 3.37 2.00 -16.53
N ASN A 51 3.40 3.30 -16.83
CA ASN A 51 2.15 4.04 -17.03
C ASN A 51 1.46 3.51 -18.30
N LEU A 52 0.43 2.69 -18.10
CA LEU A 52 -0.21 1.94 -19.17
C LEU A 52 -0.93 2.87 -20.16
N THR A 53 -1.51 3.95 -19.67
CA THR A 53 -2.16 4.97 -20.51
C THR A 53 -1.15 5.64 -21.43
N ASP A 54 -0.04 6.13 -20.88
CA ASP A 54 1.06 6.76 -21.63
C ASP A 54 1.66 5.78 -22.64
N ALA A 55 1.90 4.53 -22.23
CA ALA A 55 2.46 3.49 -23.08
C ALA A 55 1.55 3.16 -24.28
N ASN A 56 0.24 3.07 -24.05
CA ASN A 56 -0.73 2.77 -25.10
C ASN A 56 -0.93 3.93 -26.09
N LEU A 57 -0.84 5.17 -25.62
CA LEU A 57 -0.90 6.37 -26.45
C LEU A 57 0.35 6.51 -27.32
N ARG A 58 1.54 6.27 -26.75
CA ARG A 58 2.82 6.36 -27.47
C ARG A 58 3.18 5.13 -28.30
N LYS A 59 2.53 3.99 -28.04
CA LYS A 59 2.92 2.67 -28.56
C LYS A 59 4.34 2.26 -28.17
N GLU A 60 4.77 2.65 -26.97
CA GLU A 60 6.10 2.37 -26.44
C GLU A 60 6.05 2.09 -24.93
N ALA A 61 6.71 1.01 -24.49
CA ALA A 61 6.70 0.58 -23.09
C ALA A 61 7.88 1.17 -22.30
N LEU A 62 7.74 2.41 -21.84
CA LEU A 62 8.74 3.09 -21.01
C LEU A 62 8.51 2.84 -19.52
N TRP A 63 9.22 1.85 -18.97
CA TRP A 63 9.24 1.58 -17.52
C TRP A 63 9.98 2.67 -16.76
N LYS A 64 9.39 3.13 -15.65
CA LYS A 64 9.89 4.25 -14.85
C LYS A 64 10.03 3.81 -13.40
N LEU A 65 11.00 4.37 -12.69
CA LEU A 65 11.08 4.24 -11.23
C LEU A 65 9.90 5.01 -10.64
N GLU A 66 9.01 4.31 -9.95
CA GLU A 66 7.87 4.91 -9.27
C GLU A 66 8.34 5.53 -7.94
N TYR A 67 8.94 4.71 -7.07
CA TYR A 67 9.45 5.18 -5.80
C TYR A 67 10.59 4.30 -5.27
N ILE A 68 11.37 4.88 -4.35
CA ILE A 68 12.32 4.18 -3.49
C ILE A 68 11.75 4.23 -2.07
N MET A 69 11.51 3.07 -1.45
CA MET A 69 10.76 2.96 -0.21
C MET A 69 11.34 3.82 0.93
N THR A 70 12.66 3.80 1.11
CA THR A 70 13.32 4.61 2.16
C THR A 70 13.15 6.11 1.93
N LYS A 71 13.30 6.56 0.68
CA LYS A 71 13.18 7.97 0.29
C LYS A 71 11.74 8.47 0.34
N GLU A 72 10.80 7.69 -0.17
CA GLU A 72 9.39 8.08 -0.28
C GLU A 72 8.75 8.31 1.10
N TYR A 73 9.07 7.44 2.05
CA TYR A 73 8.49 7.47 3.40
C TYR A 73 9.43 8.02 4.47
N ASN A 74 10.62 8.48 4.08
CA ASN A 74 11.67 8.96 4.98
C ASN A 74 11.92 7.99 6.15
N ILE A 75 12.20 6.73 5.82
CA ILE A 75 12.57 5.68 6.78
C ILE A 75 14.01 5.22 6.52
N LYS A 76 14.70 4.82 7.59
CA LYS A 76 16.12 4.47 7.53
C LYS A 76 16.42 3.11 6.89
N ASP A 77 15.50 2.16 7.03
CA ASP A 77 15.63 0.78 6.57
C ASP A 77 14.24 0.13 6.48
N LEU A 78 14.20 -1.11 6.02
CA LEU A 78 12.97 -1.90 5.91
C LEU A 78 12.80 -2.89 7.08
N LYS A 79 13.42 -2.61 8.24
CA LYS A 79 13.27 -3.47 9.42
C LYS A 79 11.88 -3.31 10.04
N PRO A 80 11.40 -4.32 10.79
CA PRO A 80 10.07 -4.31 11.39
C PRO A 80 9.77 -3.06 12.22
N GLN A 81 10.76 -2.51 12.93
CA GLN A 81 10.61 -1.31 13.75
C GLN A 81 10.33 -0.07 12.90
N SER A 82 11.12 0.18 11.84
CA SER A 82 10.93 1.35 10.97
C SER A 82 9.63 1.29 10.18
N LEU A 83 9.21 0.09 9.76
CA LEU A 83 7.91 -0.10 9.11
C LEU A 83 6.74 0.05 10.08
N GLN A 84 6.87 -0.40 11.33
CA GLN A 84 5.85 -0.17 12.36
C GLN A 84 5.70 1.33 12.67
N GLU A 85 6.80 2.07 12.79
CA GLU A 85 6.79 3.52 12.98
C GLU A 85 6.10 4.23 11.81
N LEU A 86 6.33 3.78 10.56
CA LEU A 86 5.61 4.25 9.39
C LEU A 86 4.11 3.95 9.46
N ALA A 87 3.72 2.72 9.80
CA ALA A 87 2.31 2.35 9.94
C ALA A 87 1.59 3.18 11.02
N ILE A 88 2.28 3.53 12.11
CA ILE A 88 1.75 4.44 13.13
C ILE A 88 1.57 5.86 12.56
N ARG A 89 2.51 6.35 11.73
CA ARG A 89 2.35 7.65 11.05
C ARG A 89 1.12 7.68 10.13
N PHE A 90 0.81 6.57 9.46
CA PHE A 90 -0.40 6.47 8.64
C PHE A 90 -1.69 6.68 9.43
N GLN A 91 -1.76 6.26 10.70
CA GLN A 91 -2.95 6.45 11.53
C GLN A 91 -3.32 7.92 11.74
N LYS A 92 -2.37 8.85 11.66
CA LYS A 92 -2.62 10.28 11.90
C LYS A 92 -3.78 10.81 11.06
N PRO A 93 -4.68 11.65 11.61
CA PRO A 93 -5.72 12.30 10.82
C PRO A 93 -5.13 13.02 9.61
N LYS A 94 -5.70 12.80 8.41
CA LYS A 94 -5.22 13.38 7.15
C LYS A 94 -3.72 13.14 6.86
N SER A 95 -3.18 11.97 7.20
CA SER A 95 -1.79 11.62 6.90
C SER A 95 -1.52 11.68 5.39
N LEU A 96 -0.61 12.57 4.99
CA LEU A 96 -0.12 12.68 3.61
C LEU A 96 0.72 11.46 3.23
N GLU A 97 1.45 10.89 4.20
CA GLU A 97 2.21 9.66 3.99
C GLU A 97 1.29 8.48 3.68
N PHE A 98 0.11 8.43 4.28
CA PHE A 98 -0.89 7.41 3.92
C PHE A 98 -1.45 7.62 2.50
N GLN A 99 -1.73 8.86 2.08
CA GLN A 99 -2.18 9.11 0.70
C GLN A 99 -1.10 8.71 -0.31
N LYS A 100 0.17 9.01 -0.02
CA LYS A 100 1.30 8.49 -0.81
C LYS A 100 1.34 6.96 -0.85
N TYR A 101 1.10 6.31 0.29
CA TYR A 101 0.99 4.85 0.35
C TYR A 101 -0.15 4.32 -0.53
N TYR A 102 -1.32 4.95 -0.49
CA TYR A 102 -2.45 4.51 -1.29
C TYR A 102 -2.20 4.67 -2.79
N ASN A 103 -1.60 5.80 -3.21
CA ASN A 103 -1.19 5.99 -4.61
C ASN A 103 -0.21 4.92 -5.07
N ASN A 104 0.76 4.56 -4.23
CA ASN A 104 1.72 3.48 -4.51
C ASN A 104 1.08 2.08 -4.44
N TYR A 105 0.03 1.90 -3.63
CA TYR A 105 -0.72 0.65 -3.51
C TYR A 105 -1.44 0.32 -4.83
N VAL A 106 -2.01 1.33 -5.49
CA VAL A 106 -2.60 1.21 -6.83
C VAL A 106 -1.58 1.42 -7.96
N VAL A 107 -0.28 1.46 -7.66
CA VAL A 107 0.81 1.64 -8.65
C VAL A 107 0.60 2.88 -9.52
N SER A 108 0.28 4.01 -8.89
CA SER A 108 0.00 5.29 -9.57
C SER A 108 -1.07 5.16 -10.67
N PHE A 109 -2.01 4.23 -10.51
CA PHE A 109 -3.23 4.21 -11.29
C PHE A 109 -4.00 5.51 -11.02
N ASP A 110 -4.65 6.05 -12.05
CA ASP A 110 -5.39 7.31 -11.96
C ASP A 110 -6.71 7.09 -11.22
N ALA A 111 -6.62 6.93 -9.90
CA ALA A 111 -7.75 6.84 -9.01
C ALA A 111 -8.27 8.25 -8.73
N HIS A 112 -9.53 8.50 -9.07
CA HIS A 112 -10.16 9.82 -8.91
C HIS A 112 -10.56 10.14 -7.45
N GLU A 113 -10.38 9.21 -6.51
CA GLU A 113 -10.85 9.36 -5.12
C GLU A 113 -9.71 9.10 -4.12
N ASP A 114 -9.53 10.00 -3.16
CA ASP A 114 -8.60 9.81 -2.03
C ASP A 114 -9.11 8.70 -1.09
N CYS A 115 -8.20 7.84 -0.62
CA CYS A 115 -8.53 6.83 0.38
C CYS A 115 -8.63 7.47 1.78
N ILE A 116 -9.85 7.79 2.19
CA ILE A 116 -10.16 8.41 3.48
C ILE A 116 -11.17 7.59 4.28
N GLY A 117 -11.32 7.91 5.57
CA GLY A 117 -12.28 7.25 6.46
C GLY A 117 -12.09 5.74 6.48
N LEU A 118 -13.14 4.98 6.16
CA LEU A 118 -13.14 3.52 6.22
C LEU A 118 -12.05 2.88 5.35
N CYS A 119 -11.80 3.41 4.14
CA CYS A 119 -10.75 2.89 3.26
C CYS A 119 -9.38 2.90 3.96
N LYS A 120 -9.05 4.04 4.56
CA LYS A 120 -7.80 4.22 5.31
C LYS A 120 -7.73 3.28 6.51
N GLU A 121 -8.78 3.23 7.31
CA GLU A 121 -8.77 2.43 8.53
C GLU A 121 -8.63 0.94 8.21
N MET A 122 -9.34 0.43 7.20
CA MET A 122 -9.19 -0.98 6.77
C MET A 122 -7.78 -1.29 6.29
N GLN A 123 -7.18 -0.40 5.50
CA GLN A 123 -5.80 -0.55 5.03
C GLN A 123 -4.80 -0.55 6.19
N VAL A 124 -4.90 0.41 7.12
CA VAL A 124 -3.98 0.50 8.26
C VAL A 124 -4.15 -0.69 9.21
N CYS A 125 -5.38 -1.14 9.47
CA CYS A 125 -5.62 -2.34 10.26
C CYS A 125 -5.02 -3.59 9.59
N ALA A 126 -5.16 -3.74 8.27
CA ALA A 126 -4.58 -4.87 7.53
C ALA A 126 -3.04 -4.87 7.56
N ILE A 127 -2.41 -3.69 7.50
CA ILE A 127 -0.95 -3.56 7.60
C ILE A 127 -0.44 -3.99 8.99
N GLN A 128 -1.17 -3.65 10.05
CA GLN A 128 -0.69 -3.83 11.43
C GLN A 128 -1.13 -5.15 12.08
N HIS A 129 -2.22 -5.75 11.59
CA HIS A 129 -2.86 -6.89 12.22
C HIS A 129 -3.12 -8.00 11.21
N VAL A 130 -2.16 -8.91 11.09
CA VAL A 130 -2.23 -10.06 10.18
C VAL A 130 -3.10 -11.19 10.77
N ASP A 131 -3.20 -11.30 12.10
CA ASP A 131 -4.09 -12.25 12.73
C ASP A 131 -5.54 -11.75 12.73
N SER A 132 -6.47 -12.68 12.47
CA SER A 132 -7.91 -12.41 12.37
C SER A 132 -8.45 -11.67 13.59
N SER A 133 -8.13 -12.12 14.80
CA SER A 133 -8.64 -11.52 16.04
C SER A 133 -8.21 -10.06 16.19
N SER A 134 -6.92 -9.75 16.03
CA SER A 134 -6.42 -8.37 16.15
C SER A 134 -6.94 -7.47 15.04
N TYR A 135 -7.08 -8.00 13.82
CA TYR A 135 -7.66 -7.27 12.70
C TYR A 135 -9.11 -6.86 13.01
N PHE A 136 -9.94 -7.81 13.44
CA PHE A 136 -11.34 -7.52 13.81
C PHE A 136 -11.42 -6.54 14.98
N HIS A 137 -10.58 -6.68 16.01
CA HIS A 137 -10.53 -5.69 17.08
C HIS A 137 -10.19 -4.28 16.59
N CYS A 138 -9.34 -4.16 15.55
CA CYS A 138 -9.01 -2.88 14.94
C CYS A 138 -10.17 -2.29 14.13
N VAL A 139 -10.84 -3.09 13.27
CA VAL A 139 -11.88 -2.58 12.37
C VAL A 139 -13.28 -2.43 12.99
N LEU A 140 -13.63 -3.27 13.97
CA LEU A 140 -14.99 -3.32 14.54
C LEU A 140 -15.48 -1.99 15.12
N PRO A 141 -14.67 -1.22 15.87
CA PRO A 141 -15.09 0.10 16.33
C PRO A 141 -15.49 1.01 15.18
N ILE A 142 -14.80 0.95 14.03
CA ILE A 142 -15.08 1.80 12.86
C ILE A 142 -16.40 1.41 12.19
N LEU A 143 -16.67 0.10 12.08
CA LEU A 143 -17.89 -0.42 11.44
C LEU A 143 -19.15 -0.16 12.26
N LYS A 144 -19.05 -0.13 13.59
CA LYS A 144 -20.20 0.13 14.48
C LYS A 144 -20.78 1.54 14.35
N TYR A 145 -20.07 2.48 13.74
CA TYR A 145 -20.55 3.86 13.52
C TYR A 145 -21.15 4.10 12.13
N LYS A 146 -21.36 3.06 11.31
CA LYS A 146 -21.98 3.17 9.98
C LYS A 146 -23.17 2.21 9.80
N SER A 147 -24.19 2.64 9.06
CA SER A 147 -25.38 1.84 8.77
C SER A 147 -25.05 0.65 7.85
N LEU A 148 -25.92 -0.38 7.86
CA LEU A 148 -25.79 -1.58 7.02
C LEU A 148 -25.66 -1.28 5.51
N GLU A 149 -26.17 -0.14 5.04
CA GLU A 149 -26.07 0.31 3.65
C GLU A 149 -24.63 0.68 3.23
N ASP A 150 -23.80 1.12 4.16
CA ASP A 150 -22.40 1.45 3.88
C ASP A 150 -21.51 0.20 3.79
N LEU A 151 -21.92 -0.91 4.42
CA LEU A 151 -21.24 -2.21 4.35
C LEU A 151 -21.46 -2.89 2.98
N ALA A 152 -22.61 -2.67 2.36
CA ALA A 152 -22.97 -3.30 1.08
C ALA A 152 -22.23 -2.73 -0.15
N LYS A 153 -21.53 -1.59 -0.01
CA LYS A 153 -20.68 -1.04 -1.09
C LYS A 153 -19.34 -1.78 -1.26
N PHE A 154 -19.09 -2.78 -0.41
CA PHE A 154 -17.80 -3.47 -0.30
C PHE A 154 -17.91 -5.00 -0.47
N ILE A 155 -19.06 -5.51 -0.93
CA ILE A 155 -19.27 -6.88 -1.41
C ILE A 155 -19.76 -6.78 -2.85
#